data_AF-A0A1L7TVL2-F1
#
_entry.id   AF-A0A1L7TVL2-F1
#
_cell.length_a   1.000
_cell.length_b   1.000
_cell.length_c   1.000
_cell.angle_alpha   90.00
_cell.angle_beta   90.00
_cell.angle_gamma   90.00
#
_symmetry.space_group_name_H-M   'P 1'
#
loop_
_entity.id
_entity.type
_entity.pdbx_description
1 polymer ?
#
loop_
_entity_poly.entity_id
_entity_poly.type
_entity_poly.pdbx_seq_one_letter_code
_entity_poly.pdbx_strand_id
1 'polypeptide(L)'
;MGFFDNLWDGVKSAGGWVLDHSGDIASAVGTVGKIAGLLTLDNSTHAFAADTTLNSQEIETDSQKLAKYHQNFASVSDQLTVTAKSGVKAPPKTTGQTTTVDDSLVGLWTDPKGLSSDGKPSTSMYHDLSAFMGTMNIPVSWKDDSGHVHDTVNEIGQVFFAKTGPQDLAELSKSENPIAKVNAEVSTQDGYIHACHVYYPIPMGNGNSSLHSAIHLSYTTNVGAP
;
A
#
# COMPACT_ATOMS: atom_id res chain seq x y z
N MET A 1 15.72 3.59 -15.27
CA MET A 1 15.37 2.49 -14.35
C MET A 1 15.13 3.14 -12.99
N GLY A 2 13.93 2.91 -12.44
CA GLY A 2 13.34 3.73 -11.38
C GLY A 2 13.98 3.53 -10.02
N PHE A 3 13.66 4.43 -9.09
CA PHE A 3 14.06 4.41 -7.70
C PHE A 3 13.50 3.19 -6.92
N PHE A 4 12.46 2.54 -7.46
CA PHE A 4 11.80 1.36 -6.93
C PHE A 4 12.02 0.14 -7.84
N ASP A 5 12.17 -1.05 -7.23
CA ASP A 5 12.44 -2.33 -7.88
C ASP A 5 11.19 -2.93 -8.50
N ASN A 6 10.12 -3.05 -7.70
CA ASN A 6 8.88 -3.71 -8.11
C ASN A 6 7.62 -2.86 -7.88
N LEU A 7 7.76 -1.67 -7.28
CA LEU A 7 6.68 -0.73 -7.12
C LEU A 7 6.60 0.25 -8.30
N TRP A 8 5.49 0.18 -9.03
CA TRP A 8 5.14 1.20 -10.01
C TRP A 8 4.45 2.35 -9.30
N ASP A 9 5.22 3.42 -9.09
CA ASP A 9 4.72 4.68 -8.56
C ASP A 9 4.04 5.49 -9.68
N GLY A 10 2.84 6.00 -9.38
CA GLY A 10 2.02 6.75 -10.32
C GLY A 10 0.91 5.95 -11.02
N VAL A 11 -0.32 6.40 -10.83
CA VAL A 11 -1.60 5.84 -11.32
C VAL A 11 -1.58 5.42 -12.78
N LYS A 12 -1.10 6.30 -13.69
CA LYS A 12 -1.14 6.00 -15.13
C LYS A 12 -0.18 4.88 -15.51
N SER A 13 1.02 4.91 -14.91
CA SER A 13 2.08 3.93 -15.15
C SER A 13 1.67 2.57 -14.58
N ALA A 14 1.24 2.55 -13.31
CA ALA A 14 0.76 1.36 -12.62
C ALA A 14 -0.49 0.76 -13.28
N GLY A 15 -1.47 1.59 -13.61
CA GLY A 15 -2.69 1.16 -14.29
C GLY A 15 -2.40 0.58 -15.68
N GLY A 16 -1.55 1.25 -16.47
CA GLY A 16 -1.12 0.74 -17.78
C GLY A 16 -0.43 -0.61 -17.68
N TRP A 17 0.50 -0.76 -16.72
CA TRP A 17 1.19 -2.02 -16.50
C TRP A 17 0.21 -3.17 -16.22
N VAL A 18 -0.81 -2.98 -15.38
CA VAL A 18 -1.81 -4.04 -15.12
C VAL A 18 -2.53 -4.45 -16.40
N LEU A 19 -2.97 -3.48 -17.21
CA LEU A 19 -3.68 -3.77 -18.46
C LEU A 19 -2.78 -4.54 -19.45
N ASP A 20 -1.51 -4.13 -19.55
CA ASP A 20 -0.56 -4.72 -20.48
C ASP A 20 -0.09 -6.13 -20.06
N HIS A 21 -0.16 -6.45 -18.75
CA HIS A 21 0.40 -7.69 -18.19
C HIS A 21 -0.67 -8.64 -17.63
N SER A 22 -1.94 -8.25 -17.59
CA SER A 22 -3.01 -9.15 -17.16
C SER A 22 -3.37 -10.13 -18.28
N GLY A 23 -3.25 -11.42 -17.99
CA GLY A 23 -3.78 -12.48 -18.86
C GLY A 23 -5.30 -12.52 -18.87
N ASP A 24 -5.94 -11.88 -17.88
CA ASP A 24 -7.38 -11.66 -17.80
C ASP A 24 -7.67 -10.21 -17.39
N ILE A 25 -7.72 -9.33 -18.39
CA ILE A 25 -8.02 -7.90 -18.24
C ILE A 25 -9.41 -7.70 -17.61
N ALA A 26 -10.41 -8.54 -17.95
CA ALA A 26 -11.76 -8.38 -17.43
C ALA A 26 -11.80 -8.58 -15.91
N SER A 27 -11.08 -9.57 -15.40
CA SER A 27 -10.94 -9.80 -13.95
C SER A 27 -10.21 -8.65 -13.24
N ALA A 28 -9.12 -8.13 -13.83
CA ALA A 28 -8.42 -6.98 -13.28
C ALA A 28 -9.31 -5.73 -13.23
N VAL A 29 -10.00 -5.43 -14.32
CA VAL A 29 -10.92 -4.29 -14.43
C VAL A 29 -12.08 -4.41 -13.45
N GLY A 30 -12.71 -5.59 -13.37
CA GLY A 30 -13.80 -5.86 -12.44
C GLY A 30 -13.38 -5.72 -10.98
N THR A 31 -12.18 -6.19 -10.63
CA THR A 31 -11.64 -6.06 -9.26
C THR A 31 -11.47 -4.61 -8.87
N VAL A 32 -10.77 -3.80 -9.68
CA VAL A 32 -10.56 -2.37 -9.38
C VAL A 32 -11.88 -1.61 -9.33
N GLY A 33 -12.84 -1.94 -10.21
CA GLY A 33 -14.19 -1.38 -10.15
C GLY A 33 -14.93 -1.73 -8.85
N LYS A 34 -14.85 -2.98 -8.38
CA LYS A 34 -15.42 -3.40 -7.09
C LYS A 34 -14.81 -2.62 -5.92
N ILE A 35 -13.48 -2.49 -5.88
CA ILE A 35 -12.80 -1.74 -4.80
C ILE A 35 -13.20 -0.27 -4.80
N ALA A 36 -13.30 0.36 -5.98
CA ALA A 36 -13.77 1.74 -6.09
C ALA A 36 -15.18 1.89 -5.45
N GLY A 37 -16.08 0.93 -5.71
CA GLY A 37 -17.39 0.87 -5.07
C GLY A 37 -17.34 0.67 -3.54
N LEU A 38 -16.47 -0.20 -3.04
CA LEU A 38 -16.34 -0.44 -1.59
C LEU A 38 -15.79 0.79 -0.85
N LEU A 39 -14.72 1.40 -1.35
CA LEU A 39 -14.09 2.56 -0.70
C LEU A 39 -14.97 3.81 -0.73
N THR A 40 -15.85 3.94 -1.73
CA THR A 40 -16.82 5.05 -1.79
C THR A 40 -17.94 4.88 -0.75
N LEU A 41 -18.36 3.65 -0.44
CA LEU A 41 -19.34 3.36 0.60
C LEU A 41 -18.79 3.64 2.01
N ASP A 42 -17.53 3.29 2.27
CA ASP A 42 -16.90 3.47 3.59
C ASP A 42 -16.60 4.95 3.92
N ASN A 43 -16.26 5.77 2.92
CA ASN A 43 -15.78 7.15 3.18
C ASN A 43 -16.86 8.24 3.20
N SER A 44 -18.13 7.95 2.90
CA SER A 44 -19.34 8.83 3.01
C SER A 44 -19.21 10.34 2.65
N THR A 45 -18.12 10.78 2.04
CA THR A 45 -17.83 12.19 1.70
C THR A 45 -17.77 12.45 0.20
N HIS A 46 -17.75 11.42 -0.65
CA HIS A 46 -18.05 11.57 -2.07
C HIS A 46 -18.88 10.39 -2.55
N ALA A 47 -20.20 10.60 -2.60
CA ALA A 47 -21.11 9.80 -3.40
C ALA A 47 -20.80 10.03 -4.89
N PHE A 48 -19.69 9.46 -5.37
CA PHE A 48 -19.67 9.03 -6.77
C PHE A 48 -20.65 7.88 -6.85
N ALA A 49 -21.62 8.00 -7.75
CA ALA A 49 -22.71 7.07 -7.92
C ALA A 49 -22.19 5.62 -8.09
N ALA A 50 -22.10 4.90 -6.97
CA ALA A 50 -21.94 3.45 -6.93
C ALA A 50 -23.06 2.74 -7.73
N ASP A 51 -24.17 3.45 -7.98
CA ASP A 51 -25.29 3.03 -8.82
C ASP A 51 -24.95 2.89 -10.31
N THR A 52 -23.93 3.59 -10.83
CA THR A 52 -23.59 3.51 -12.26
C THR A 52 -22.75 2.28 -12.64
N THR A 53 -22.08 1.66 -11.67
CA THR A 53 -21.15 0.54 -11.94
C THR A 53 -21.79 -0.82 -11.70
N LEU A 54 -22.84 -0.89 -10.87
CA LEU A 54 -23.56 -2.15 -10.59
C LEU A 54 -24.75 -2.40 -11.54
N ASN A 55 -25.26 -1.37 -12.22
CA ASN A 55 -26.46 -1.46 -13.08
C ASN A 55 -26.27 -1.05 -14.55
N SER A 56 -25.04 -0.97 -15.08
CA SER A 56 -24.85 -0.84 -16.53
C SER A 56 -25.03 -2.22 -17.21
N GLN A 57 -26.30 -2.63 -17.35
CA GLN A 57 -26.76 -3.64 -18.29
C GLN A 57 -26.73 -3.16 -19.76
N GLU A 58 -26.23 -1.95 -20.03
CA GLU A 58 -25.84 -1.55 -21.37
C GLU A 58 -24.50 -2.19 -21.73
N ILE A 59 -24.40 -2.70 -22.96
CA ILE A 59 -23.20 -3.33 -23.51
C ILE A 59 -22.10 -2.27 -23.57
N GLU A 60 -21.42 -2.07 -22.44
CA GLU A 60 -20.27 -1.20 -22.37
C GLU A 60 -19.16 -1.80 -23.23
N THR A 61 -18.72 -1.03 -24.22
CA THR A 61 -17.62 -1.46 -25.10
C THR A 61 -16.35 -1.66 -24.27
N ASP A 62 -15.48 -2.57 -24.69
CA ASP A 62 -14.23 -2.82 -23.97
C ASP A 62 -13.36 -1.56 -23.88
N SER A 63 -13.44 -0.66 -24.87
CA SER A 63 -12.78 0.66 -24.82
C SER A 63 -13.31 1.56 -23.70
N GLN A 64 -14.61 1.53 -23.40
CA GLN A 64 -15.18 2.29 -22.28
C GLN A 64 -14.78 1.68 -20.93
N LYS A 65 -14.78 0.34 -20.81
CA LYS A 65 -14.29 -0.36 -19.60
C LYS A 65 -12.82 -0.04 -19.32
N LEU A 66 -11.98 0.00 -20.34
CA LEU A 66 -10.56 0.36 -20.24
C LEU A 66 -10.37 1.84 -19.84
N ALA A 67 -11.18 2.75 -20.37
CA ALA A 67 -11.14 4.16 -19.97
C ALA A 67 -11.56 4.35 -18.50
N LYS A 68 -12.62 3.68 -18.07
CA LYS A 68 -13.07 3.67 -16.66
C LYS A 68 -12.04 3.03 -15.74
N TYR A 69 -11.29 2.03 -16.22
CA TYR A 69 -10.26 1.38 -15.42
C TYR A 69 -9.23 2.38 -14.87
N HIS A 70 -8.66 3.23 -15.72
CA HIS A 70 -7.67 4.22 -15.26
C HIS A 70 -8.27 5.22 -14.28
N GLN A 71 -9.53 5.61 -14.46
CA GLN A 71 -10.23 6.51 -13.53
C GLN A 71 -10.49 5.82 -12.17
N ASN A 72 -10.97 4.58 -12.20
CA ASN A 72 -11.19 3.80 -10.99
C ASN A 72 -9.87 3.51 -10.28
N PHE A 73 -8.82 3.16 -11.01
CA PHE A 73 -7.49 2.94 -10.44
C PHE A 73 -6.98 4.20 -9.74
N ALA A 74 -7.09 5.37 -10.41
CA ALA A 74 -6.74 6.67 -9.82
C ALA A 74 -7.51 6.93 -8.53
N SER A 75 -8.84 6.82 -8.60
CA SER A 75 -9.72 7.08 -7.47
C SER A 75 -9.41 6.13 -6.30
N VAL A 76 -9.16 4.86 -6.59
CA VAL A 76 -8.78 3.87 -5.58
C VAL A 76 -7.41 4.21 -4.99
N SER A 77 -6.42 4.64 -5.78
CA SER A 77 -5.11 5.08 -5.25
C SER A 77 -5.26 6.24 -4.26
N ASP A 78 -6.09 7.25 -4.60
CA ASP A 78 -6.36 8.37 -3.70
C ASP A 78 -7.03 7.90 -2.40
N GLN A 79 -8.04 7.02 -2.52
CA GLN A 79 -8.76 6.49 -1.36
C GLN A 79 -7.90 5.57 -0.48
N LEU A 80 -7.03 4.75 -1.08
CA LEU A 80 -6.04 3.95 -0.36
C LEU A 80 -5.09 4.85 0.42
N THR A 81 -4.62 5.95 -0.18
CA THR A 81 -3.75 6.93 0.47
C THR A 81 -4.44 7.58 1.67
N VAL A 82 -5.70 8.01 1.52
CA VAL A 82 -6.51 8.57 2.62
C VAL A 82 -6.74 7.54 3.73
N THR A 83 -7.03 6.29 3.36
CA THR A 83 -7.27 5.19 4.30
C THR A 83 -6.00 4.80 5.06
N ALA A 84 -4.85 4.79 4.38
CA ALA A 84 -3.55 4.55 4.99
C ALA A 84 -3.23 5.68 5.98
N LYS A 85 -3.38 6.94 5.55
CA LYS A 85 -3.14 8.11 6.41
C LYS A 85 -4.02 8.12 7.65
N SER A 86 -5.32 7.88 7.51
CA SER A 86 -6.25 7.80 8.66
C SER A 86 -6.03 6.56 9.55
N GLY A 87 -5.35 5.53 9.03
CA GLY A 87 -5.04 4.32 9.78
C GLY A 87 -3.83 4.42 10.69
N VAL A 88 -2.93 5.37 10.43
CA VAL A 88 -1.78 5.65 11.29
C VAL A 88 -2.27 6.17 12.62
N LYS A 89 -1.81 5.53 13.71
CA LYS A 89 -2.14 5.98 15.06
C LYS A 89 -1.57 7.39 15.28
N ALA A 90 -2.33 8.23 15.97
CA ALA A 90 -1.83 9.52 16.37
C ALA A 90 -0.57 9.35 17.24
N PRO A 91 0.49 10.15 17.01
CA PRO A 91 1.68 10.11 17.84
C PRO A 91 1.30 10.31 19.32
N PRO A 92 1.87 9.54 20.27
CA PRO A 92 1.69 9.79 21.68
C PRO A 92 2.06 11.24 22.01
N LYS A 93 1.28 11.87 22.90
CA LYS A 93 1.60 13.22 23.39
C LYS A 93 2.91 13.17 24.16
N THR A 94 3.98 13.65 23.57
CA THR A 94 5.28 13.77 24.19
C THR A 94 5.39 15.09 24.95
N THR A 95 6.08 15.07 26.09
CA THR A 95 6.47 16.28 26.82
C THR A 95 7.79 16.77 26.26
N GLY A 96 7.75 17.68 25.28
CA GLY A 96 8.95 18.22 24.64
C GLY A 96 8.65 18.75 23.25
N GLN A 97 9.63 19.41 22.62
CA GLN A 97 9.53 19.78 21.22
C GLN A 97 9.81 18.53 20.37
N THR A 98 8.88 18.17 19.50
CA THR A 98 9.05 17.07 18.53
C THR A 98 8.97 17.59 17.11
N THR A 99 9.66 16.90 16.21
CA THR A 99 9.50 17.08 14.76
C THR A 99 8.83 15.82 14.22
N THR A 100 7.79 16.00 13.41
CA THR A 100 7.14 14.91 12.69
C THR A 100 7.30 15.10 11.20
N VAL A 101 7.72 14.05 10.51
CA VAL A 101 7.68 13.93 9.05
C VAL A 101 6.69 12.83 8.72
N ASP A 102 5.67 13.14 7.93
CA ASP A 102 4.70 12.17 7.42
C ASP A 102 4.61 12.24 5.89
N ASP A 103 4.52 11.08 5.26
CA ASP A 103 4.35 10.97 3.81
C ASP A 103 3.68 9.64 3.45
N SER A 104 3.18 9.54 2.22
CA SER A 104 2.53 8.34 1.70
C SER A 104 3.16 7.87 0.39
N LEU A 105 3.24 6.56 0.25
CA LEU A 105 3.60 5.88 -0.98
C LEU A 105 2.39 5.11 -1.46
N VAL A 106 1.99 5.28 -2.72
CA VAL A 106 0.89 4.53 -3.33
C VAL A 106 1.30 4.02 -4.70
N GLY A 107 1.00 2.76 -4.99
CA GLY A 107 1.37 2.18 -6.26
C GLY A 107 1.05 0.70 -6.38
N LEU A 108 1.62 0.10 -7.41
CA LEU A 108 1.42 -1.32 -7.72
C LEU A 108 2.71 -2.10 -7.50
N TRP A 109 2.71 -3.03 -6.54
CA TRP A 109 3.70 -4.09 -6.49
C TRP A 109 3.36 -5.17 -7.51
N THR A 110 4.23 -5.34 -8.51
CA THR A 110 3.99 -6.24 -9.64
C THR A 110 4.15 -7.72 -9.28
N ASP A 111 5.08 -8.03 -8.37
CA ASP A 111 5.40 -9.39 -7.88
C ASP A 111 5.48 -9.39 -6.34
N PRO A 112 4.35 -9.28 -5.62
CA PRO A 112 4.31 -9.24 -4.16
C PRO A 112 4.58 -10.64 -3.57
N LYS A 113 5.84 -10.90 -3.19
CA LYS A 113 6.23 -12.17 -2.56
C LYS A 113 5.98 -12.23 -1.05
N GLY A 114 5.71 -11.07 -0.43
CA GLY A 114 5.55 -10.96 1.01
C GLY A 114 6.86 -11.22 1.75
N LEU A 115 6.82 -12.16 2.70
CA LEU A 115 7.99 -12.55 3.49
C LEU A 115 8.76 -13.72 2.84
N SER A 116 10.09 -13.69 2.91
CA SER A 116 10.97 -14.83 2.65
C SER A 116 10.91 -15.86 3.77
N SER A 117 11.54 -17.03 3.54
CA SER A 117 11.51 -18.16 4.48
C SER A 117 12.14 -17.88 5.84
N ASP A 118 13.00 -16.87 5.94
CA ASP A 118 13.58 -16.38 7.20
C ASP A 118 12.69 -15.35 7.92
N GLY A 119 11.46 -15.14 7.42
CA GLY A 119 10.48 -14.22 7.97
C GLY A 119 10.79 -12.76 7.70
N LYS A 120 11.72 -12.42 6.80
CA LYS A 120 12.01 -11.03 6.40
C LYS A 120 11.20 -10.63 5.17
N PRO A 121 11.00 -9.34 4.90
CA PRO A 121 10.49 -8.89 3.61
C PRO A 121 11.30 -9.47 2.45
N SER A 122 10.62 -9.87 1.38
CA SER A 122 11.29 -10.22 0.13
C SER A 122 12.18 -9.06 -0.34
N THR A 123 13.28 -9.38 -1.02
CA THR A 123 14.31 -8.39 -1.40
C THR A 123 13.75 -7.14 -2.06
N SER A 124 12.80 -7.30 -2.99
CA SER A 124 12.21 -6.15 -3.68
C SER A 124 11.32 -5.31 -2.77
N MET A 125 10.51 -5.95 -1.91
CA MET A 125 9.64 -5.22 -0.99
C MET A 125 10.46 -4.52 0.12
N TYR A 126 11.56 -5.13 0.54
CA TYR A 126 12.55 -4.49 1.41
C TYR A 126 13.16 -3.26 0.73
N HIS A 127 13.64 -3.40 -0.51
CA HIS A 127 14.26 -2.31 -1.25
C HIS A 127 13.29 -1.15 -1.47
N ASP A 128 12.05 -1.43 -1.89
CA ASP A 128 11.03 -0.40 -2.12
C ASP A 128 10.68 0.35 -0.82
N LEU A 129 10.52 -0.36 0.30
CA LEU A 129 10.26 0.24 1.60
C LEU A 129 11.46 1.05 2.10
N SER A 130 12.68 0.53 1.96
CA SER A 130 13.92 1.23 2.31
C SER A 130 14.10 2.50 1.49
N ALA A 131 13.77 2.46 0.20
CA ALA A 131 13.86 3.59 -0.69
C ALA A 131 12.88 4.70 -0.25
N PHE A 132 11.63 4.34 0.04
CA PHE A 132 10.63 5.28 0.56
C PHE A 132 11.00 5.87 1.93
N MET A 133 11.48 5.05 2.87
CA MET A 133 11.99 5.56 4.14
C MET A 133 13.16 6.54 3.93
N GLY A 134 14.02 6.26 2.94
CA GLY A 134 15.11 7.13 2.53
C GLY A 134 14.66 8.50 2.01
N THR A 135 13.57 8.59 1.23
CA THR A 135 13.05 9.89 0.75
C THR A 135 12.55 10.78 1.88
N MET A 136 12.12 10.16 2.99
CA MET A 136 11.67 10.85 4.20
C MET A 136 12.81 11.15 5.19
N ASN A 137 14.06 10.78 4.88
CA ASN A 137 15.20 10.82 5.80
C ASN A 137 14.97 10.03 7.11
N ILE A 138 14.19 8.95 7.06
CA ILE A 138 14.00 8.05 8.20
C ILE A 138 15.20 7.11 8.29
N PRO A 139 15.84 6.94 9.47
CA PRO A 139 16.92 5.98 9.65
C PRO A 139 16.47 4.54 9.35
N VAL A 140 17.13 3.90 8.38
CA VAL A 140 16.86 2.51 7.98
C VAL A 140 17.45 1.47 8.95
N SER A 141 18.38 1.90 9.81
CA SER A 141 18.90 1.10 10.91
C SER A 141 19.36 2.01 12.05
N TRP A 142 19.38 1.48 13.27
CA TRP A 142 19.87 2.19 14.45
C TRP A 142 20.45 1.20 15.46
N LYS A 143 21.16 1.71 16.46
CA LYS A 143 21.79 0.89 17.50
C LYS A 143 21.21 1.27 18.86
N ASP A 144 20.78 0.27 19.63
CA ASP A 144 20.27 0.49 20.98
C ASP A 144 21.44 0.67 21.99
N ASP A 145 21.08 0.98 23.24
CA ASP A 145 22.06 1.14 24.33
C ASP A 145 22.83 -0.16 24.65
N SER A 146 22.27 -1.33 24.30
CA SER A 146 22.92 -2.63 24.45
C SER A 146 23.94 -2.92 23.36
N GLY A 147 23.89 -2.12 22.29
CA GLY A 147 24.71 -2.25 21.11
C GLY A 147 24.15 -3.20 20.05
N HIS A 148 22.91 -3.63 20.19
CA HIS A 148 22.17 -4.36 19.18
C HIS A 148 21.81 -3.43 18.01
N VAL A 149 21.98 -3.93 16.78
CA VAL A 149 21.61 -3.19 15.58
C VAL A 149 20.20 -3.59 15.17
N HIS A 150 19.31 -2.61 15.20
CA HIS A 150 17.93 -2.69 14.73
C HIS A 150 17.86 -2.29 13.27
N ASP A 151 17.18 -3.10 12.47
CA ASP A 151 16.90 -2.82 11.07
C ASP A 151 15.44 -2.40 10.96
N THR A 152 15.22 -1.09 10.94
CA THR A 152 13.90 -0.47 10.96
C THR A 152 13.05 -0.91 9.76
N VAL A 153 13.69 -1.11 8.60
CA VAL A 153 13.01 -1.53 7.37
C VAL A 153 12.50 -2.96 7.53
N ASN A 154 13.33 -3.85 8.06
CA ASN A 154 12.93 -5.22 8.36
C ASN A 154 11.82 -5.25 9.42
N GLU A 155 11.96 -4.51 10.52
CA GLU A 155 10.97 -4.50 11.61
C GLU A 155 9.57 -4.04 11.13
N ILE A 156 9.50 -2.98 10.33
CA ILE A 156 8.23 -2.51 9.73
C ILE A 156 7.74 -3.50 8.66
N GLY A 157 8.62 -3.93 7.77
CA GLY A 157 8.26 -4.79 6.65
C GLY A 157 7.75 -6.16 7.09
N GLN A 158 8.28 -6.72 8.18
CA GLN A 158 7.79 -7.96 8.78
C GLN A 158 6.31 -7.86 9.16
N VAL A 159 5.89 -6.73 9.73
CA VAL A 159 4.50 -6.50 10.08
C VAL A 159 3.65 -6.30 8.83
N PHE A 160 4.10 -5.44 7.91
CA PHE A 160 3.35 -5.06 6.72
C PHE A 160 3.11 -6.19 5.73
N PHE A 161 4.07 -7.10 5.59
CA PHE A 161 4.07 -8.11 4.52
C PHE A 161 3.78 -9.53 5.02
N ALA A 162 3.43 -9.69 6.30
CA ALA A 162 3.09 -10.97 6.91
C ALA A 162 1.95 -11.72 6.21
N LYS A 163 1.04 -11.01 5.53
CA LYS A 163 -0.12 -11.56 4.81
C LYS A 163 -0.20 -11.13 3.35
N THR A 164 0.94 -10.83 2.74
CA THR A 164 1.01 -10.43 1.33
C THR A 164 1.67 -11.50 0.46
N GLY A 165 1.78 -12.73 0.96
CA GLY A 165 2.25 -13.86 0.17
C GLY A 165 1.20 -14.31 -0.86
N PRO A 166 1.58 -15.07 -1.90
CA PRO A 166 0.65 -15.47 -2.96
C PRO A 166 -0.61 -16.21 -2.47
N GLN A 167 -0.49 -17.04 -1.43
CA GLN A 167 -1.62 -17.76 -0.85
C GLN A 167 -2.56 -16.82 -0.09
N ASP A 168 -2.03 -15.93 0.74
CA ASP A 168 -2.82 -14.94 1.49
C ASP A 168 -3.56 -14.00 0.54
N LEU A 169 -2.89 -13.55 -0.52
CA LEU A 169 -3.50 -12.68 -1.54
C LEU A 169 -4.60 -13.41 -2.31
N ALA A 170 -4.42 -14.70 -2.63
CA ALA A 170 -5.45 -15.50 -3.25
C ALA A 170 -6.67 -15.69 -2.35
N GLU A 171 -6.48 -15.84 -1.03
CA GLU A 171 -7.55 -15.90 -0.05
C GLU A 171 -8.27 -14.54 0.08
N LEU A 172 -7.51 -13.45 0.24
CA LEU A 172 -8.05 -12.09 0.35
C LEU A 172 -8.91 -11.70 -0.86
N SER A 173 -8.48 -12.08 -2.07
CA SER A 173 -9.21 -11.78 -3.32
C SER A 173 -10.63 -12.37 -3.37
N LYS A 174 -10.88 -13.44 -2.62
CA LYS A 174 -12.16 -14.15 -2.56
C LYS A 174 -13.07 -13.66 -1.43
N SER A 175 -12.55 -12.81 -0.54
CA SER A 175 -13.31 -12.30 0.60
C SER A 175 -14.38 -11.28 0.19
N GLU A 176 -15.38 -11.09 1.05
CA GLU A 176 -16.42 -10.08 0.85
C GLU A 176 -15.81 -8.67 0.84
N ASN A 177 -14.88 -8.41 1.77
CA ASN A 177 -14.06 -7.20 1.83
C ASN A 177 -12.57 -7.51 1.51
N PRO A 178 -12.18 -7.47 0.23
CA PRO A 178 -10.82 -7.80 -0.23
C PRO A 178 -9.77 -6.71 0.07
N ILE A 179 -10.05 -5.78 1.00
CA ILE A 179 -9.14 -4.71 1.40
C ILE A 179 -8.55 -5.07 2.76
N ALA A 180 -7.22 -5.20 2.81
CA ALA A 180 -6.49 -5.40 4.05
C ALA A 180 -5.94 -4.07 4.57
N LYS A 181 -5.91 -3.95 5.90
CA LYS A 181 -5.30 -2.83 6.61
C LYS A 181 -4.42 -3.36 7.73
N VAL A 182 -3.16 -2.95 7.74
CA VAL A 182 -2.15 -3.40 8.69
C VAL A 182 -1.44 -2.19 9.28
N ASN A 183 -1.47 -2.07 10.60
CA ASN A 183 -0.77 -1.01 11.32
C ASN A 183 0.53 -1.56 11.91
N ALA A 184 1.60 -0.78 11.86
CA ALA A 184 2.87 -1.09 12.47
C ALA A 184 3.34 0.09 13.33
N GLU A 185 4.14 -0.24 14.35
CA GLU A 185 4.74 0.72 15.27
C GLU A 185 6.13 0.21 15.64
N VAL A 186 7.14 1.04 15.38
CA VAL A 186 8.55 0.67 15.58
C VAL A 186 9.28 1.84 16.26
N SER A 187 10.04 1.54 17.31
CA SER A 187 10.90 2.52 17.96
C SER A 187 12.15 2.78 17.13
N THR A 188 12.66 4.01 17.20
CA THR A 188 13.97 4.37 16.65
C THR A 188 14.85 4.95 17.76
N GLN A 189 16.12 5.18 17.46
CA GLN A 189 17.05 5.80 18.41
C GLN A 189 16.52 7.12 19.00
N ASP A 190 15.90 7.96 18.18
CA ASP A 190 15.50 9.32 18.56
C ASP A 190 13.98 9.52 18.63
N GLY A 191 13.20 8.44 18.49
CA GLY A 191 11.76 8.57 18.32
C GLY A 191 11.03 7.27 18.00
N TYR A 192 9.98 7.39 17.20
CA TYR A 192 9.12 6.27 16.82
C TYR A 192 8.49 6.50 15.45
N ILE A 193 8.16 5.40 14.79
CA ILE A 193 7.45 5.35 13.53
C ILE A 193 6.09 4.72 13.77
N HIS A 194 5.03 5.43 13.39
CA HIS A 194 3.70 4.84 13.21
C HIS A 194 3.42 4.72 11.73
N ALA A 195 2.88 3.56 11.35
CA ALA A 195 2.81 3.17 9.96
C ALA A 195 1.50 2.42 9.69
N CYS A 196 0.94 2.61 8.50
CA CYS A 196 -0.26 1.89 8.04
C CYS A 196 -0.08 1.48 6.58
N HIS A 197 -0.31 0.20 6.31
CA HIS A 197 -0.30 -0.40 4.99
C HIS A 197 -1.72 -0.85 4.64
N VAL A 198 -2.28 -0.31 3.55
CA VAL A 198 -3.62 -0.66 3.05
C VAL A 198 -3.48 -1.17 1.64
N TYR A 199 -4.04 -2.35 1.34
CA TYR A 199 -3.85 -2.99 0.06
C TYR A 199 -4.99 -3.91 -0.34
N TYR A 200 -5.05 -4.23 -1.63
CA TYR A 200 -5.87 -5.32 -2.16
C TYR A 200 -5.17 -5.99 -3.36
N PRO A 201 -5.42 -7.29 -3.59
CA PRO A 201 -4.85 -8.02 -4.73
C PRO A 201 -5.61 -7.71 -6.02
N ILE A 202 -4.86 -7.56 -7.12
CA ILE A 202 -5.39 -7.52 -8.49
C ILE A 202 -5.03 -8.84 -9.17
N PRO A 203 -6.02 -9.66 -9.57
CA PRO A 203 -5.75 -10.93 -10.24
C PRO A 203 -5.16 -10.69 -11.63
N MET A 204 -4.08 -11.39 -11.96
CA MET A 204 -3.38 -11.24 -13.25
C MET A 204 -3.74 -12.34 -14.27
N GLY A 205 -4.67 -13.24 -13.94
CA GLY A 205 -5.15 -14.31 -14.83
C GLY A 205 -4.19 -15.49 -15.03
N ASN A 206 -2.95 -15.39 -14.55
CA ASN A 206 -1.91 -16.43 -14.66
C ASN A 206 -1.69 -17.19 -13.34
N GLY A 207 -2.64 -17.12 -12.40
CA GLY A 207 -2.50 -17.67 -11.04
C GLY A 207 -1.73 -16.78 -10.06
N ASN A 208 -1.15 -15.67 -10.54
CA ASN A 208 -0.53 -14.66 -9.68
C ASN A 208 -1.44 -13.44 -9.49
N SER A 209 -1.11 -12.63 -8.49
CA SER A 209 -1.74 -11.35 -8.24
C SER A 209 -0.67 -10.27 -8.13
N SER A 210 -0.99 -9.07 -8.60
CA SER A 210 -0.27 -7.86 -8.22
C SER A 210 -0.96 -7.21 -7.02
N LEU A 211 -0.27 -6.32 -6.33
CA LEU A 211 -0.76 -5.70 -5.11
C LEU A 211 -0.87 -4.19 -5.31
N HIS A 212 -2.11 -3.68 -5.42
CA HIS A 212 -2.34 -2.24 -5.39
C HIS A 212 -2.42 -1.82 -3.93
N SER A 213 -1.52 -0.92 -3.54
CA SER A 213 -1.25 -0.65 -2.13
C SER A 213 -0.92 0.82 -1.89
N ALA A 214 -1.27 1.29 -0.69
CA ALA A 214 -0.75 2.51 -0.10
C ALA A 214 -0.11 2.23 1.26
N ILE A 215 1.05 2.84 1.51
CA ILE A 215 1.71 2.91 2.81
C ILE A 215 1.74 4.37 3.25
N HIS A 216 1.31 4.65 4.48
CA HIS A 216 1.56 5.92 5.14
C HIS A 216 2.54 5.71 6.30
N LEU A 217 3.59 6.53 6.36
CA LEU A 217 4.55 6.57 7.45
C LEU A 217 4.46 7.92 8.15
N SER A 218 4.46 7.90 9.48
CA SER A 218 4.62 9.08 10.32
C SER A 218 5.80 8.82 11.26
N TYR A 219 6.88 9.56 11.06
CA TYR A 219 8.09 9.49 11.86
C TYR A 219 8.18 10.70 12.77
N THR A 220 8.16 10.47 14.08
CA THR A 220 8.28 11.52 15.08
C THR A 220 9.59 11.38 15.83
N THR A 221 10.40 12.44 15.84
CA THR A 221 11.63 12.53 16.62
C THR A 221 11.50 13.56 17.73
N ASN A 222 12.21 13.31 18.83
CA ASN A 222 12.43 14.33 19.84
C ASN A 222 13.47 15.33 19.30
N VAL A 223 13.13 16.62 19.25
CA VAL A 223 14.12 17.66 18.99
C VAL A 223 14.99 17.70 20.24
N GLY A 224 16.29 17.44 20.09
CA GLY A 224 17.22 17.26 21.20
C GLY A 224 16.99 18.26 22.34
N ALA A 225 16.76 17.74 23.54
CA ALA A 225 17.28 18.43 24.71
C ALA A 225 18.80 18.50 24.54
N PRO A 226 19.43 19.65 24.82
CA PRO A 226 20.83 19.94 24.48
C PRO A 226 21.83 18.92 25.01
#